data_AF-A0A285TXF1-F1
#
_entry.id   AF-A0A285TXF1-F1
#
_cell.length_a   1.000
_cell.length_b   1.000
_cell.length_c   1.000
_cell.angle_alpha   90.00
_cell.angle_beta   90.00
_cell.angle_gamma   90.00
#
_symmetry.space_group_name_H-M   'P 1'
#
loop_
_entity.id
_entity.type
_entity.pdbx_description
1 polymer ?
#
loop_
_entity_poly.entity_id
_entity_poly.type
_entity_poly.pdbx_seq_one_letter_code
_entity_poly.pdbx_strand_id
1 'polypeptide(L)'
;MEQSATLTITKPQLQLSLWPVSDVSQTNMVALYDLAPRFVFDVRSEESKRKVIERTFEFGGKRYRITLKPTQMQNGSDVDDVKDRYLGEREGIVEEVIRRIASDRSRLTLHDGDKVRFVFSLNEVRKELKRVNHTFSLDEIREAITLLHEVRIRIEDVDGKKSPVLYAPAFPVVAMRKKADSPDMETYIQFNPLVADSIRALNFQQVSYERLMEIRDPVARWLVKRLHAQISVTGEAVQSMLATEIRRDSGMPEWKTTRNLLRRVSQSVQALESNGILERVEAEEHLVGQRKVDITFTMKVSDAFMEEVTASVKERARNHQTFHEITGGQDPKEGFVEIDRTTAFKLRADRMKSAEVIDLPLQAIAAG
;
A
#
# COMPACT_ATOMS: atom_id res chain seq x y z
N MET A 1 -17.69 39.39 4.66
CA MET A 1 -16.81 39.00 5.77
C MET A 1 -15.82 37.98 5.22
N GLU A 2 -14.72 38.46 4.67
CA GLU A 2 -13.58 37.61 4.29
C GLU A 2 -12.91 37.14 5.57
N GLN A 3 -13.01 35.84 5.87
CA GLN A 3 -12.13 35.22 6.85
C GLN A 3 -10.76 35.06 6.17
N SER A 4 -9.87 36.00 6.50
CA SER A 4 -8.45 35.88 6.21
C SER A 4 -7.92 34.60 6.85
N ALA A 5 -7.61 33.60 6.03
CA ALA A 5 -7.01 32.35 6.48
C ALA A 5 -5.63 32.66 7.07
N THR A 6 -5.57 32.74 8.39
CA THR A 6 -4.30 32.83 9.12
C THR A 6 -3.57 31.52 8.86
N LEU A 7 -2.50 31.56 8.07
CA LEU A 7 -1.55 30.45 7.87
C LEU A 7 -1.03 30.02 9.24
N THR A 8 -1.72 29.07 9.84
CA THR A 8 -1.31 28.49 11.11
C THR A 8 -0.08 27.67 10.80
N ILE A 9 1.06 28.11 11.31
CA ILE A 9 2.31 27.36 11.18
C ILE A 9 2.16 26.08 11.98
N THR A 10 1.73 25.00 11.32
CA THR A 10 1.61 23.69 11.95
C THR A 10 3.00 23.24 12.38
N LYS A 11 3.17 22.94 13.67
CA LYS A 11 4.43 22.39 14.18
C LYS A 11 4.68 21.01 13.55
N PRO A 12 5.95 20.64 13.32
CA PRO A 12 6.29 19.30 12.87
C PRO A 12 5.77 18.25 13.85
N GLN A 13 5.39 17.11 13.29
CA GLN A 13 4.90 15.96 14.05
C GLN A 13 5.96 14.87 14.03
N LEU A 14 6.21 14.25 15.17
CA LEU A 14 7.26 13.25 15.30
C LEU A 14 7.04 12.08 14.35
N GLN A 15 5.84 11.52 14.32
CA GLN A 15 5.53 10.38 13.45
C GLN A 15 5.66 10.73 11.96
N LEU A 16 5.25 11.94 11.55
CA LEU A 16 5.44 12.39 10.16
C LEU A 16 6.92 12.63 9.82
N SER A 17 7.77 12.86 10.83
CA SER A 17 9.22 12.99 10.65
C SER A 17 9.93 11.64 10.57
N LEU A 18 9.28 10.56 11.05
CA LEU A 18 9.76 9.18 10.99
C LEU A 18 9.24 8.41 9.76
N TRP A 19 8.19 8.92 9.11
CA TRP A 19 7.65 8.35 7.87
C TRP A 19 8.66 8.29 6.71
N PRO A 20 9.48 9.33 6.42
CA PRO A 20 10.29 9.34 5.21
C PRO A 20 11.29 8.18 5.13
N VAL A 21 11.45 7.65 3.92
CA VAL A 21 12.47 6.64 3.59
C VAL A 21 13.79 7.32 3.25
N SER A 22 14.91 6.68 3.59
CA SER A 22 16.25 7.18 3.26
C SER A 22 16.69 6.77 1.85
N ASP A 23 16.23 5.61 1.39
CA ASP A 23 16.50 5.09 0.06
C ASP A 23 15.33 5.36 -0.89
N VAL A 24 15.62 5.99 -2.02
CA VAL A 24 14.64 6.31 -3.08
C VAL A 24 14.08 5.06 -3.76
N SER A 25 14.77 3.93 -3.64
CA SER A 25 14.34 2.62 -4.14
C SER A 25 13.21 2.00 -3.30
N GLN A 26 12.90 2.60 -2.14
CA GLN A 26 11.92 2.09 -1.18
C GLN A 26 10.65 2.93 -1.11
N THR A 27 9.60 2.34 -0.54
CA THR A 27 8.37 3.02 -0.14
C THR A 27 7.85 2.39 1.16
N ASN A 28 6.86 3.02 1.80
CA ASN A 28 6.20 2.46 2.97
C ASN A 28 4.92 1.70 2.58
N MET A 29 4.77 0.52 3.16
CA MET A 29 3.60 -0.34 3.07
C MET A 29 2.84 -0.35 4.40
N VAL A 30 1.51 -0.30 4.32
CA VAL A 30 0.57 -0.53 5.42
C VAL A 30 -0.11 -1.87 5.20
N ALA A 31 0.41 -2.91 5.86
CA ALA A 31 0.18 -4.31 5.48
C ALA A 31 -1.31 -4.69 5.37
N LEU A 32 -2.17 -4.35 6.35
CA LEU A 32 -3.60 -4.69 6.27
C LEU A 32 -4.29 -4.03 5.07
N TYR A 33 -3.97 -2.76 4.78
CA TYR A 33 -4.58 -2.02 3.68
C TYR A 33 -4.03 -2.44 2.31
N ASP A 34 -2.73 -2.73 2.24
CA ASP A 34 -2.04 -3.08 1.01
C ASP A 34 -2.25 -4.52 0.56
N LEU A 35 -2.53 -5.42 1.50
CA LEU A 35 -2.84 -6.81 1.21
C LEU A 35 -4.33 -7.06 1.00
N ALA A 36 -5.20 -6.11 1.36
CA ALA A 36 -6.62 -6.23 1.11
C ALA A 36 -6.92 -6.28 -0.40
N PRO A 37 -7.78 -7.20 -0.88
CA PRO A 37 -8.04 -7.40 -2.31
C PRO A 37 -8.98 -6.32 -2.87
N ARG A 38 -8.48 -5.08 -2.93
CA ARG A 38 -9.24 -3.86 -3.25
C ARG A 38 -9.22 -3.46 -4.73
N PHE A 39 -8.49 -4.19 -5.55
CA PHE A 39 -8.38 -3.96 -6.99
C PHE A 39 -9.13 -5.02 -7.80
N VAL A 40 -9.63 -4.64 -8.97
CA VAL A 40 -10.34 -5.49 -9.93
C VAL A 40 -9.52 -5.52 -11.22
N PHE A 41 -8.71 -6.56 -11.40
CA PHE A 41 -7.77 -6.65 -12.51
C PHE A 41 -8.39 -7.07 -13.85
N ASP A 42 -9.58 -7.69 -13.83
CA ASP A 42 -10.30 -8.09 -15.04
C ASP A 42 -11.71 -7.51 -15.05
N VAL A 43 -11.88 -6.42 -15.81
CA VAL A 43 -13.16 -5.73 -16.02
C VAL A 43 -14.16 -6.53 -16.86
N ARG A 44 -13.75 -7.66 -17.48
CA ARG A 44 -14.62 -8.57 -18.23
C ARG A 44 -15.07 -9.78 -17.42
N SER A 45 -14.58 -9.93 -16.19
CA SER A 45 -14.95 -11.03 -15.31
C SER A 45 -16.46 -10.99 -14.97
N GLU A 46 -17.03 -12.12 -14.55
CA GLU A 46 -18.43 -12.11 -14.05
C GLU A 46 -18.57 -11.28 -12.77
N GLU A 47 -17.48 -11.14 -12.01
CA GLU A 47 -17.43 -10.34 -10.78
C GLU A 47 -17.56 -8.84 -11.07
N SER A 48 -16.89 -8.33 -12.12
CA SER A 48 -16.98 -6.90 -12.49
C SER A 48 -18.36 -6.49 -13.00
N LYS A 49 -19.23 -7.43 -13.37
CA LYS A 49 -20.63 -7.18 -13.72
C LYS A 49 -21.52 -6.93 -12.50
N ARG A 50 -21.06 -7.29 -11.30
CA ARG A 50 -21.80 -7.01 -10.06
C ARG A 50 -21.69 -5.52 -9.77
N LYS A 51 -22.76 -4.93 -9.22
CA LYS A 51 -22.75 -3.53 -8.76
C LYS A 51 -21.97 -3.32 -7.46
N VAL A 52 -21.77 -4.39 -6.69
CA VAL A 52 -21.01 -4.37 -5.45
C VAL A 52 -20.21 -5.67 -5.42
N ILE A 53 -18.91 -5.56 -5.16
CA ILE A 53 -18.01 -6.71 -5.05
C ILE A 53 -17.75 -6.96 -3.57
N GLU A 54 -17.95 -8.19 -3.13
CA GLU A 54 -17.64 -8.65 -1.78
C GLU A 54 -16.64 -9.78 -1.84
N ARG A 55 -15.54 -9.66 -1.07
CA ARG A 55 -14.49 -10.66 -0.97
C ARG A 55 -14.15 -10.90 0.49
N THR A 56 -13.54 -12.04 0.77
CA THR A 56 -12.93 -12.33 2.06
C THR A 56 -11.44 -12.49 1.87
N PHE A 57 -10.66 -12.14 2.88
CA PHE A 57 -9.22 -12.36 2.89
C PHE A 57 -8.73 -12.59 4.32
N GLU A 58 -7.54 -13.18 4.46
CA GLU A 58 -6.92 -13.40 5.76
C GLU A 58 -5.67 -12.54 5.96
N PHE A 59 -5.55 -11.96 7.16
CA PHE A 59 -4.41 -11.14 7.54
C PHE A 59 -4.17 -11.26 9.05
N GLY A 60 -2.93 -11.51 9.47
CA GLY A 60 -2.57 -11.57 10.90
C GLY A 60 -3.36 -12.61 11.70
N GLY A 61 -3.70 -13.75 11.10
CA GLY A 61 -4.51 -14.81 11.74
C GLY A 61 -6.00 -14.49 11.88
N LYS A 62 -6.47 -13.37 11.31
CA LYS A 62 -7.88 -12.96 11.31
C LYS A 62 -8.46 -12.98 9.91
N ARG A 63 -9.77 -13.18 9.84
CA ARG A 63 -10.53 -13.11 8.59
C ARG A 63 -11.22 -11.76 8.46
N TYR A 64 -11.06 -11.14 7.30
CA TYR A 64 -11.66 -9.88 6.95
C TYR A 64 -12.61 -10.04 5.78
N ARG A 65 -13.62 -9.17 5.72
CA ARG A 65 -14.48 -8.95 4.56
C ARG A 65 -14.16 -7.60 3.96
N ILE A 66 -14.00 -7.54 2.65
CA ILE A 66 -13.91 -6.30 1.90
C ILE A 66 -15.12 -6.14 0.98
N THR A 67 -15.71 -4.95 0.99
CA THR A 67 -16.79 -4.56 0.07
C THR A 67 -16.33 -3.38 -0.76
N LEU A 68 -16.42 -3.50 -2.09
CA LEU A 68 -16.08 -2.47 -3.06
C LEU A 68 -17.35 -1.98 -3.72
N LYS A 69 -17.59 -0.66 -3.65
CA LYS A 69 -18.66 -0.01 -4.41
C LYS A 69 -18.04 0.78 -5.56
N PRO A 70 -18.43 0.51 -6.81
CA PRO A 70 -17.91 1.23 -7.96
C PRO A 70 -18.38 2.68 -7.91
N THR A 71 -17.71 3.51 -8.70
CA THR A 71 -18.23 4.82 -9.10
C THR A 71 -18.75 4.74 -10.52
N GLN A 72 -19.68 5.63 -10.87
CA GLN A 72 -20.23 5.73 -12.22
C GLN A 72 -19.50 6.84 -12.96
N MET A 73 -18.88 6.49 -14.09
CA MET A 73 -18.19 7.48 -14.93
C MET A 73 -18.73 7.44 -16.35
N GLN A 74 -18.88 8.62 -16.95
CA GLN A 74 -19.17 8.78 -18.36
C GLN A 74 -17.98 8.36 -19.20
N ASN A 75 -18.23 7.61 -20.25
CA ASN A 75 -17.21 7.11 -21.14
C ASN A 75 -17.14 8.00 -22.40
N GLY A 76 -16.16 8.89 -22.44
CA GLY A 76 -16.00 9.83 -23.55
C GLY A 76 -17.05 10.94 -23.52
N SER A 77 -17.45 11.41 -24.70
CA SER A 77 -18.35 12.58 -24.87
C SER A 77 -19.84 12.24 -24.79
N ASP A 78 -20.18 10.95 -24.77
CA ASP A 78 -21.57 10.49 -24.75
C ASP A 78 -22.09 10.47 -23.32
N VAL A 79 -23.09 11.32 -23.05
CA VAL A 79 -23.68 11.50 -21.71
C VAL A 79 -24.43 10.23 -21.27
N ASP A 80 -24.87 9.40 -22.21
CA ASP A 80 -25.65 8.19 -21.95
C ASP A 80 -24.77 6.93 -21.77
N ASP A 81 -23.48 6.95 -22.13
CA ASP A 81 -22.54 5.82 -21.92
C ASP A 81 -21.90 5.89 -20.53
N VAL A 82 -22.70 5.69 -19.48
CA VAL A 82 -22.26 5.61 -18.09
C VAL A 82 -21.87 4.18 -17.72
N LYS A 83 -20.65 3.99 -17.21
CA LYS A 83 -20.15 2.67 -16.78
C LYS A 83 -19.71 2.68 -15.32
N ASP A 84 -20.02 1.58 -14.64
CA ASP A 84 -19.48 1.28 -13.32
C ASP A 84 -17.96 1.04 -13.45
N ARG A 85 -17.17 1.76 -12.64
CA ARG A 85 -15.71 1.71 -12.62
C ARG A 85 -15.22 1.34 -11.22
N TYR A 86 -14.24 0.43 -11.20
CA TYR A 86 -13.54 -0.04 -10.01
C TYR A 86 -12.08 0.40 -10.06
N LEU A 87 -11.36 0.29 -8.94
CA LEU A 87 -9.91 0.45 -8.93
C LEU A 87 -9.27 -0.71 -9.71
N GLY A 88 -8.51 -0.40 -10.76
CA GLY A 88 -7.77 -1.37 -11.53
C GLY A 88 -6.27 -1.34 -11.24
N GLU A 89 -5.51 -1.97 -12.13
CA GLU A 89 -4.05 -1.98 -12.05
C GLU A 89 -3.44 -0.58 -12.18
N ARG A 90 -3.96 0.25 -13.10
CA ARG A 90 -3.49 1.64 -13.31
C ARG A 90 -3.62 2.46 -12.03
N GLU A 91 -4.77 2.38 -11.38
CA GLU A 91 -5.03 3.09 -10.12
C GLU A 91 -4.09 2.61 -9.02
N GLY A 92 -3.82 1.31 -8.93
CA GLY A 92 -2.86 0.76 -7.97
C GLY A 92 -1.43 1.27 -8.18
N ILE A 93 -0.96 1.35 -9.43
CA ILE A 93 0.37 1.89 -9.77
C ILE A 93 0.45 3.38 -9.43
N VAL A 94 -0.58 4.16 -9.79
CA VAL A 94 -0.64 5.60 -9.49
C VAL A 94 -0.63 5.85 -7.98
N GLU A 95 -1.37 5.05 -7.21
CA GLU A 95 -1.38 5.14 -5.76
C GLU A 95 -0.01 4.81 -5.15
N GLU A 96 0.67 3.77 -5.65
CA GLU A 96 2.01 3.39 -5.17
C GLU A 96 3.02 4.51 -5.42
N VAL A 97 2.98 5.14 -6.60
CA VAL A 97 3.82 6.29 -6.95
C VAL A 97 3.54 7.47 -6.02
N ILE A 98 2.27 7.81 -5.79
CA ILE A 98 1.90 8.90 -4.89
C ILE A 98 2.43 8.63 -3.48
N ARG A 99 2.30 7.40 -2.97
CA ARG A 99 2.80 7.02 -1.64
C ARG A 99 4.33 7.03 -1.56
N ARG A 100 5.01 6.63 -2.63
CA ARG A 100 6.47 6.73 -2.70
C ARG A 100 6.92 8.18 -2.64
N ILE A 101 6.33 9.06 -3.45
CA ILE A 101 6.64 10.50 -3.42
C ILE A 101 6.26 11.13 -2.06
N ALA A 102 5.19 10.65 -1.42
CA ALA A 102 4.82 11.08 -0.07
C ALA A 102 5.81 10.63 1.00
N SER A 103 6.58 9.57 0.73
CA SER A 103 7.67 9.07 1.56
C SER A 103 9.00 9.77 1.27
N ASP A 104 9.05 10.60 0.20
CA ASP A 104 10.21 11.45 -0.10
C ASP A 104 10.16 12.74 0.70
N ARG A 105 11.14 12.93 1.59
CA ARG A 105 11.31 14.16 2.38
C ARG A 105 10.08 14.41 3.29
N SER A 106 10.21 15.20 4.36
CA SER A 106 9.10 15.44 5.30
C SER A 106 7.99 16.32 4.68
N ARG A 107 7.19 15.74 3.78
CA ARG A 107 6.15 16.42 2.96
C ARG A 107 4.73 16.18 3.45
N LEU A 108 4.56 15.27 4.39
CA LEU A 108 3.29 15.04 5.05
C LEU A 108 3.00 16.15 6.05
N THR A 109 1.74 16.55 6.12
CA THR A 109 1.23 17.52 7.09
C THR A 109 -0.03 16.96 7.75
N LEU A 110 -0.34 17.45 8.94
CA LEU A 110 -1.64 17.19 9.57
C LEU A 110 -2.61 18.32 9.27
N HIS A 111 -3.86 17.93 9.07
CA HIS A 111 -5.00 18.82 8.97
C HIS A 111 -6.09 18.34 9.92
N ASP A 112 -6.81 19.26 10.57
CA ASP A 112 -7.86 18.94 11.56
C ASP A 112 -7.42 17.94 12.66
N GLY A 113 -6.14 17.95 13.05
CA GLY A 113 -5.58 17.16 14.15
C GLY A 113 -5.08 15.76 13.79
N ASP A 114 -5.77 15.02 12.93
CA ASP A 114 -5.47 13.60 12.65
C ASP A 114 -5.42 13.24 11.15
N LYS A 115 -5.81 14.15 10.26
CA LYS A 115 -5.88 13.87 8.82
C LYS A 115 -4.52 14.11 8.18
N VAL A 116 -3.88 13.03 7.74
CA VAL A 116 -2.59 13.10 7.04
C VAL A 116 -2.81 13.56 5.60
N ARG A 117 -2.28 14.75 5.28
CA ARG A 117 -2.35 15.39 3.97
C ARG A 117 -1.00 15.34 3.26
N PHE A 118 -1.05 15.17 1.94
CA PHE A 118 0.10 15.21 1.06
C PHE A 118 -0.12 16.16 -0.13
N VAL A 119 0.79 17.12 -0.31
CA VAL A 119 0.78 18.11 -1.40
C VAL A 119 1.79 17.73 -2.48
N PHE A 120 1.36 17.75 -3.74
CA PHE A 120 2.18 17.35 -4.89
C PHE A 120 1.73 18.01 -6.19
N SER A 121 2.46 17.75 -7.27
CA SER A 121 2.02 18.13 -8.62
C SER A 121 1.78 16.90 -9.49
N LEU A 122 0.82 16.95 -10.42
CA LEU A 122 0.59 15.86 -11.38
C LEU A 122 1.81 15.60 -12.27
N ASN A 123 2.61 16.63 -12.53
CA ASN A 123 3.87 16.49 -13.26
C ASN A 123 4.92 15.69 -12.49
N GLU A 124 4.93 15.80 -11.16
CA GLU A 124 5.81 15.01 -10.31
C GLU A 124 5.43 13.52 -10.39
N VAL A 125 4.15 13.20 -10.25
CA VAL A 125 3.63 11.83 -10.42
C VAL A 125 3.99 11.29 -11.81
N ARG A 126 3.78 12.08 -12.87
CA ARG A 126 4.14 11.68 -14.24
C ARG A 126 5.64 11.43 -14.43
N LYS A 127 6.50 12.26 -13.82
CA LYS A 127 7.96 12.09 -13.88
C LYS A 127 8.38 10.81 -13.16
N GLU A 128 7.80 10.54 -12.00
CA GLU A 128 8.11 9.34 -11.22
C GLU A 128 7.61 8.08 -11.93
N LEU A 129 6.38 8.08 -12.45
CA LEU A 129 5.87 7.00 -13.31
C LEU A 129 6.84 6.70 -14.46
N LYS A 130 7.30 7.74 -15.17
CA LYS A 130 8.25 7.57 -16.28
C LYS A 130 9.59 6.97 -15.81
N ARG A 131 10.08 7.36 -14.62
CA ARG A 131 11.31 6.82 -14.02
C ARG A 131 11.20 5.31 -13.81
N VAL A 132 10.03 4.83 -13.41
CA VAL A 132 9.75 3.41 -13.18
C VAL A 132 9.09 2.71 -14.37
N ASN A 133 9.31 3.23 -15.59
CA ASN A 133 8.86 2.65 -16.86
C ASN A 133 7.34 2.53 -17.05
N HIS A 134 6.56 3.38 -16.39
CA HIS A 134 5.12 3.56 -16.61
C HIS A 134 4.88 4.91 -17.29
N THR A 135 4.19 4.93 -18.44
CA THR A 135 4.01 6.15 -19.24
C THR A 135 2.54 6.57 -19.34
N PHE A 136 1.96 7.03 -18.23
CA PHE A 136 0.61 7.59 -18.22
C PHE A 136 0.61 9.09 -18.56
N SER A 137 -0.38 9.52 -19.33
CA SER A 137 -0.68 10.92 -19.59
C SER A 137 -1.19 11.62 -18.33
N LEU A 138 -1.17 12.96 -18.33
CA LEU A 138 -1.71 13.73 -17.21
C LEU A 138 -3.21 13.48 -17.01
N ASP A 139 -3.95 13.18 -18.08
CA ASP A 139 -5.38 12.92 -18.00
C ASP A 139 -5.66 11.53 -17.42
N GLU A 140 -4.89 10.51 -17.79
CA GLU A 140 -4.95 9.19 -17.15
C GLU A 140 -4.59 9.26 -15.66
N ILE A 141 -3.60 10.07 -15.28
CA ILE A 141 -3.24 10.28 -13.87
C ILE A 141 -4.38 10.96 -13.11
N ARG A 142 -5.02 11.99 -13.70
CA ARG A 142 -6.18 12.64 -13.08
C ARG A 142 -7.33 11.67 -12.90
N GLU A 143 -7.67 10.92 -13.95
CA GLU A 143 -8.73 9.92 -13.91
C GLU A 143 -8.47 8.86 -12.83
N ALA A 144 -7.24 8.36 -12.74
CA ALA A 144 -6.86 7.39 -11.71
C ALA A 144 -7.00 7.95 -10.29
N ILE A 145 -6.57 9.20 -10.04
CA ILE A 145 -6.75 9.84 -8.73
C ILE A 145 -8.24 10.09 -8.43
N THR A 146 -9.04 10.45 -9.43
CA THR A 146 -10.50 10.58 -9.28
C THR A 146 -11.14 9.25 -8.88
N LEU A 147 -10.75 8.13 -9.52
CA LEU A 147 -11.22 6.80 -9.13
C LEU A 147 -10.79 6.43 -7.71
N LEU A 148 -9.55 6.73 -7.33
CA LEU A 148 -9.03 6.53 -5.96
C LEU A 148 -9.77 7.38 -4.92
N HIS A 149 -10.43 8.46 -5.33
CA HIS A 149 -11.27 9.31 -4.49
C HIS A 149 -12.73 8.82 -4.41
N GLU A 150 -13.28 8.28 -5.49
CA GLU A 150 -14.71 8.00 -5.58
C GLU A 150 -15.08 6.55 -5.21
N VAL A 151 -14.22 5.57 -5.54
CA VAL A 151 -14.50 4.16 -5.26
C VAL A 151 -14.45 3.91 -3.75
N ARG A 152 -15.57 3.51 -3.16
CA ARG A 152 -15.63 3.26 -1.70
C ARG A 152 -15.16 1.86 -1.36
N ILE A 153 -14.24 1.80 -0.41
CA ILE A 153 -13.73 0.56 0.18
C ILE A 153 -14.28 0.44 1.61
N ARG A 154 -14.82 -0.74 1.93
CA ARG A 154 -15.16 -1.12 3.31
C ARG A 154 -14.35 -2.35 3.69
N ILE A 155 -13.66 -2.32 4.82
CA ILE A 155 -12.98 -3.49 5.41
C ILE A 155 -13.57 -3.74 6.78
N GLU A 156 -14.02 -4.96 7.03
CA GLU A 156 -14.65 -5.41 8.28
C GLU A 156 -13.92 -6.64 8.81
N ASP A 157 -13.64 -6.65 10.12
CA ASP A 157 -13.19 -7.85 10.83
C ASP A 157 -14.40 -8.77 11.00
N VAL A 158 -14.35 -9.99 10.43
CA VAL A 158 -15.50 -10.90 10.41
C VAL A 158 -15.82 -11.43 11.80
N ASP A 159 -14.78 -11.63 12.61
CA ASP A 159 -14.87 -12.21 13.96
C ASP A 159 -14.82 -11.13 15.05
N GLY A 160 -14.56 -9.87 14.67
CA GLY A 160 -14.35 -8.73 15.54
C GLY A 160 -15.57 -7.81 15.76
N LYS A 161 -15.28 -6.54 16.08
CA LYS A 161 -16.30 -5.52 16.40
C LYS A 161 -17.27 -5.29 15.22
N LYS A 162 -18.50 -4.89 15.54
CA LYS A 162 -19.56 -4.54 14.57
C LYS A 162 -19.24 -3.34 13.65
N SER A 163 -18.19 -2.56 13.95
CA SER A 163 -17.81 -1.38 13.17
C SER A 163 -16.71 -1.74 12.16
N PRO A 164 -16.78 -1.21 10.92
CA PRO A 164 -15.73 -1.45 9.93
C PRO A 164 -14.38 -0.88 10.40
N VAL A 165 -13.30 -1.62 10.10
CA VAL A 165 -11.91 -1.17 10.30
C VAL A 165 -11.58 -0.03 9.34
N LEU A 166 -12.17 -0.06 8.13
CA LEU A 166 -12.08 1.03 7.17
C LEU A 166 -13.44 1.20 6.49
N TYR A 167 -13.89 2.44 6.37
CA TYR A 167 -15.00 2.79 5.46
C TYR A 167 -14.72 4.14 4.79
N ALA A 168 -13.87 4.10 3.77
CA ALA A 168 -13.42 5.28 3.04
C ALA A 168 -12.87 4.87 1.65
N PRO A 169 -12.79 5.79 0.68
CA PRO A 169 -11.99 5.56 -0.53
C PRO A 169 -10.49 5.59 -0.20
N ALA A 170 -9.62 5.31 -1.18
CA ALA A 170 -8.17 5.36 -0.98
C ALA A 170 -7.70 6.78 -0.62
N PHE A 171 -8.26 7.79 -1.27
CA PHE A 171 -8.05 9.21 -1.01
C PHE A 171 -9.37 9.91 -0.64
N PRO A 172 -9.75 10.00 0.65
CA PRO A 172 -11.03 10.57 1.08
C PRO A 172 -11.24 12.03 0.70
N VAL A 173 -10.14 12.79 0.55
CA VAL A 173 -10.17 14.17 0.11
C VAL A 173 -9.15 14.33 -0.99
N VAL A 174 -9.57 14.93 -2.11
CA VAL A 174 -8.71 15.31 -3.22
C VAL A 174 -9.03 16.74 -3.62
N ALA A 175 -8.00 17.58 -3.72
CA ALA A 175 -8.09 18.85 -4.41
C ALA A 175 -7.06 18.84 -5.55
N MET A 176 -7.49 19.20 -6.76
CA MET A 176 -6.60 19.31 -7.91
C MET A 176 -6.66 20.73 -8.45
N ARG A 177 -5.50 21.39 -8.50
CA ARG A 177 -5.36 22.68 -9.14
C ARG A 177 -5.66 22.59 -10.64
N LYS A 178 -6.58 23.44 -11.10
CA LYS A 178 -6.85 23.75 -12.51
C LYS A 178 -6.06 24.97 -12.94
N LYS A 179 -5.88 25.13 -14.26
CA LYS A 179 -5.11 26.24 -14.85
C LYS A 179 -5.71 27.62 -14.53
N ALA A 180 -7.02 27.69 -14.33
CA ALA A 180 -7.75 28.91 -14.01
C ALA A 180 -7.79 29.25 -12.51
N ASP A 181 -7.29 28.36 -11.65
CA ASP A 181 -7.34 28.55 -10.20
C ASP A 181 -6.27 29.55 -9.73
N SER A 182 -6.50 30.13 -8.55
CA SER A 182 -5.52 30.99 -7.88
C SER A 182 -4.13 30.32 -7.82
N PRO A 183 -3.03 31.08 -7.96
CA PRO A 183 -1.67 30.56 -7.74
C PRO A 183 -1.49 29.81 -6.42
N ASP A 184 -2.27 30.17 -5.39
CA ASP A 184 -2.21 29.59 -4.04
C ASP A 184 -2.96 28.25 -3.91
N MET A 185 -3.71 27.83 -4.94
CA MET A 185 -4.41 26.55 -4.93
C MET A 185 -3.41 25.41 -5.13
N GLU A 186 -3.29 24.54 -4.13
CA GLU A 186 -2.43 23.36 -4.19
C GLU A 186 -3.19 22.10 -4.64
N THR A 187 -2.50 21.20 -5.34
CA THR A 187 -3.01 19.83 -5.53
C THR A 187 -2.60 19.00 -4.32
N TYR A 188 -3.58 18.43 -3.62
CA TYR A 188 -3.34 17.60 -2.45
C TYR A 188 -4.32 16.44 -2.34
N ILE A 189 -3.90 15.41 -1.62
CA ILE A 189 -4.78 14.34 -1.14
C ILE A 189 -4.73 14.22 0.38
N GLN A 190 -5.74 13.59 0.96
CA GLN A 190 -5.66 13.02 2.31
C GLN A 190 -5.57 11.51 2.20
N PHE A 191 -4.75 10.88 3.04
CA PHE A 191 -4.75 9.43 3.17
C PHE A 191 -5.99 8.95 3.91
N ASN A 192 -6.42 7.72 3.62
CA ASN A 192 -7.51 7.09 4.34
C ASN A 192 -7.16 6.85 5.82
N PRO A 193 -8.18 6.72 6.70
CA PRO A 193 -7.95 6.58 8.15
C PRO A 193 -7.02 5.43 8.52
N LEU A 194 -7.08 4.28 7.82
CA LEU A 194 -6.24 3.13 8.13
C LEU A 194 -4.76 3.43 7.86
N VAL A 195 -4.46 4.15 6.77
CA VAL A 195 -3.08 4.62 6.48
C VAL A 195 -2.65 5.69 7.49
N ALA A 196 -3.51 6.67 7.79
CA ALA A 196 -3.22 7.70 8.79
C ALA A 196 -2.93 7.11 10.19
N ASP A 197 -3.75 6.15 10.63
CA ASP A 197 -3.58 5.43 11.88
C ASP A 197 -2.29 4.60 11.90
N SER A 198 -1.91 4.02 10.77
CA SER A 198 -0.66 3.26 10.66
C SER A 198 0.57 4.17 10.73
N ILE A 199 0.50 5.37 10.15
CA ILE A 199 1.54 6.40 10.32
C ILE A 199 1.63 6.80 11.80
N ARG A 200 0.48 7.12 12.41
CA ARG A 200 0.37 7.53 13.82
C ARG A 200 0.94 6.49 14.78
N ALA A 201 0.61 5.22 14.55
CA ALA A 201 1.06 4.10 15.37
C ALA A 201 2.46 3.56 14.97
N LEU A 202 3.16 4.20 14.02
CA LEU A 202 4.43 3.73 13.46
C LEU A 202 4.38 2.29 12.91
N ASN A 203 3.20 1.83 12.52
CA ASN A 203 2.94 0.48 12.05
C ASN A 203 2.95 0.41 10.51
N PHE A 204 4.10 0.72 9.93
CA PHE A 204 4.38 0.61 8.51
C PHE A 204 5.72 -0.09 8.28
N GLN A 205 5.90 -0.63 7.08
CA GLN A 205 7.07 -1.41 6.69
C GLN A 205 7.68 -0.82 5.42
N GLN A 206 8.99 -0.66 5.38
CA GLN A 206 9.68 -0.30 4.15
C GLN A 206 9.71 -1.51 3.22
N VAL A 207 9.37 -1.31 1.95
CA VAL A 207 9.40 -2.35 0.92
C VAL A 207 10.10 -1.80 -0.33
N SER A 208 10.73 -2.68 -1.10
CA SER A 208 11.40 -2.31 -2.35
C SER A 208 10.38 -1.84 -3.39
N TYR A 209 10.30 -0.53 -3.60
CA TYR A 209 9.44 0.12 -4.57
C TYR A 209 9.87 -0.19 -6.01
N GLU A 210 11.17 -0.17 -6.31
CA GLU A 210 11.66 -0.42 -7.68
C GLU A 210 11.32 -1.83 -8.15
N ARG A 211 11.63 -2.85 -7.35
CA ARG A 211 11.25 -4.24 -7.67
C ARG A 211 9.73 -4.40 -7.81
N LEU A 212 8.93 -3.74 -6.97
CA LEU A 212 7.47 -3.75 -7.12
C LEU A 212 7.03 -3.14 -8.47
N MET A 213 7.68 -2.07 -8.94
CA MET A 213 7.32 -1.43 -10.21
C MET A 213 7.78 -2.21 -11.45
N GLU A 214 8.86 -3.00 -11.34
CA GLU A 214 9.35 -3.89 -12.40
C GLU A 214 8.41 -5.06 -12.67
N ILE A 215 7.80 -5.60 -11.61
CA ILE A 215 6.89 -6.73 -11.70
C ILE A 215 5.57 -6.26 -12.34
N ARG A 216 5.36 -6.67 -13.60
CA ARG A 216 4.13 -6.35 -14.34
C ARG A 216 2.89 -7.07 -13.84
N ASP A 217 3.07 -8.23 -13.23
CA ASP A 217 1.96 -9.06 -12.79
C ASP A 217 1.38 -8.55 -11.46
N PRO A 218 0.11 -8.11 -11.39
CA PRO A 218 -0.44 -7.51 -10.16
C PRO A 218 -0.54 -8.52 -9.00
N VAL A 219 -0.80 -9.79 -9.30
CA VAL A 219 -0.87 -10.85 -8.28
C VAL A 219 0.53 -11.16 -7.76
N ALA A 220 1.55 -11.14 -8.62
CA ALA A 220 2.95 -11.25 -8.21
C ALA A 220 3.39 -10.07 -7.33
N ARG A 221 3.02 -8.82 -7.68
CA ARG A 221 3.27 -7.65 -6.82
C ARG A 221 2.63 -7.82 -5.44
N TRP A 222 1.39 -8.31 -5.40
CA TRP A 222 0.72 -8.64 -4.15
C TRP A 222 1.46 -9.74 -3.37
N LEU A 223 1.94 -10.79 -4.04
CA LEU A 223 2.70 -11.87 -3.40
C LEU A 223 3.99 -11.36 -2.77
N VAL A 224 4.73 -10.45 -3.42
CA VAL A 224 5.92 -9.82 -2.83
C VAL A 224 5.56 -9.13 -1.50
N LYS A 225 4.51 -8.31 -1.51
CA LYS A 225 4.01 -7.64 -0.29
C LYS A 225 3.57 -8.64 0.77
N ARG A 226 2.89 -9.73 0.37
CA ARG A 226 2.36 -10.76 1.27
C ARG A 226 3.49 -11.54 1.95
N LEU A 227 4.50 -11.94 1.18
CA LEU A 227 5.70 -12.61 1.68
C LEU A 227 6.47 -11.67 2.61
N HIS A 228 6.69 -10.41 2.21
CA HIS A 228 7.34 -9.42 3.07
C HIS A 228 6.65 -9.30 4.43
N ALA A 229 5.33 -9.13 4.44
CA ALA A 229 4.56 -9.01 5.68
C ALA A 229 4.63 -10.27 6.56
N GLN A 230 4.58 -11.46 5.94
CA GLN A 230 4.65 -12.74 6.66
C GLN A 230 6.04 -12.97 7.28
N ILE A 231 7.09 -12.81 6.48
CA ILE A 231 8.48 -13.00 6.90
C ILE A 231 8.87 -11.98 7.96
N SER A 232 8.36 -10.74 7.89
CA SER A 232 8.58 -9.73 8.93
C SER A 232 8.11 -10.18 10.33
N VAL A 233 7.16 -11.11 10.39
CA VAL A 233 6.62 -11.65 11.64
C VAL A 233 7.29 -12.97 12.00
N THR A 234 7.44 -13.89 11.04
CA THR A 234 7.94 -15.25 11.30
C THR A 234 9.47 -15.32 11.35
N GLY A 235 10.16 -14.45 10.61
CA GLY A 235 11.60 -14.54 10.37
C GLY A 235 12.02 -15.71 9.47
N GLU A 236 11.07 -16.44 8.89
CA GLU A 236 11.33 -17.67 8.15
C GLU A 236 11.47 -17.41 6.64
N ALA A 237 12.55 -17.88 6.02
CA ALA A 237 12.78 -17.71 4.58
C ALA A 237 11.90 -18.60 3.69
N VAL A 238 11.28 -19.64 4.26
CA VAL A 238 10.41 -20.57 3.53
C VAL A 238 8.97 -20.32 3.92
N GLN A 239 8.12 -20.05 2.93
CA GLN A 239 6.70 -19.76 3.12
C GLN A 239 5.85 -20.71 2.27
N SER A 240 4.73 -21.18 2.83
CA SER A 240 3.81 -22.09 2.13
C SER A 240 2.43 -21.47 1.97
N MET A 241 1.83 -21.59 0.78
CA MET A 241 0.48 -21.09 0.48
C MET A 241 -0.21 -21.96 -0.57
N LEU A 242 -1.52 -22.14 -0.43
CA LEU A 242 -2.36 -22.76 -1.46
C LEU A 242 -2.65 -21.78 -2.60
N ALA A 243 -2.80 -22.29 -3.82
CA ALA A 243 -3.17 -21.47 -4.96
C ALA A 243 -4.56 -20.81 -4.76
N THR A 244 -5.47 -21.49 -4.08
CA THR A 244 -6.79 -20.96 -3.73
C THR A 244 -6.74 -19.84 -2.70
N GLU A 245 -5.79 -19.88 -1.75
CA GLU A 245 -5.52 -18.80 -0.78
C GLU A 245 -4.96 -17.57 -1.49
N ILE A 246 -3.95 -17.75 -2.35
CA ILE A 246 -3.37 -16.66 -3.15
C ILE A 246 -4.46 -15.97 -3.96
N ARG A 247 -5.31 -16.74 -4.65
CA ARG A 247 -6.44 -16.19 -5.40
C ARG A 247 -7.42 -15.41 -4.52
N ARG A 248 -7.82 -16.00 -3.39
CA ARG A 248 -8.78 -15.41 -2.45
C ARG A 248 -8.27 -14.06 -1.94
N ASP A 249 -7.02 -14.01 -1.52
CA ASP A 249 -6.46 -12.86 -0.80
C ASP A 249 -5.91 -11.78 -1.74
N SER A 250 -5.53 -12.11 -2.98
CA SER A 250 -4.93 -11.16 -3.92
C SER A 250 -5.92 -10.33 -4.73
N GLY A 251 -7.21 -10.67 -4.71
CA GLY A 251 -8.23 -10.02 -5.55
C GLY A 251 -8.18 -10.45 -7.02
N MET A 252 -7.55 -11.60 -7.28
CA MET A 252 -7.54 -12.23 -8.60
C MET A 252 -8.97 -12.61 -9.00
N PRO A 253 -9.38 -12.37 -10.26
CA PRO A 253 -10.75 -12.62 -10.71
C PRO A 253 -11.12 -14.11 -10.61
N GLU A 254 -12.42 -14.38 -10.51
CA GLU A 254 -12.93 -15.75 -10.60
C GLU A 254 -12.72 -16.33 -12.01
N TRP A 255 -12.16 -17.54 -12.07
CA TRP A 255 -11.94 -18.26 -13.32
C TRP A 255 -12.98 -19.36 -13.49
N LYS A 256 -13.46 -19.54 -14.73
CA LYS A 256 -14.44 -20.58 -15.08
C LYS A 256 -13.97 -22.00 -14.76
N THR A 257 -12.66 -22.24 -14.77
CA THR A 257 -12.10 -23.58 -14.53
C THR A 257 -10.93 -23.53 -13.55
N THR A 258 -10.88 -24.54 -12.66
CA THR A 258 -9.77 -24.76 -11.72
C THR A 258 -8.43 -24.82 -12.45
N ARG A 259 -8.36 -25.48 -13.61
CA ARG A 259 -7.12 -25.57 -14.40
C ARG A 259 -6.56 -24.20 -14.78
N ASN A 260 -7.42 -23.28 -15.25
CA ASN A 260 -6.96 -21.95 -15.65
C ASN A 260 -6.58 -21.10 -14.45
N LEU A 261 -7.32 -21.22 -13.34
CA LEU A 261 -6.97 -20.62 -12.06
C LEU A 261 -5.56 -21.04 -11.64
N LEU A 262 -5.31 -22.35 -11.50
CA LEU A 262 -4.04 -22.88 -11.03
C LEU A 262 -2.89 -22.47 -11.95
N ARG A 263 -3.09 -22.55 -13.27
CA ARG A 263 -2.09 -22.09 -14.25
C ARG A 263 -1.75 -20.61 -14.06
N ARG A 264 -2.74 -19.76 -13.83
CA ARG A 264 -2.55 -18.32 -13.70
C ARG A 264 -1.85 -17.94 -12.39
N VAL A 265 -2.14 -18.66 -11.29
CA VAL A 265 -1.41 -18.51 -10.02
C VAL A 265 0.04 -18.99 -10.17
N SER A 266 0.27 -20.16 -10.79
CA SER A 266 1.63 -20.64 -11.07
C SER A 266 2.46 -19.63 -11.87
N GLN A 267 1.85 -18.95 -12.85
CA GLN A 267 2.52 -17.88 -13.61
C GLN A 267 2.92 -16.69 -12.73
N SER A 268 2.07 -16.31 -11.77
CA SER A 268 2.40 -15.24 -10.81
C SER A 268 3.54 -15.65 -9.89
N VAL A 269 3.55 -16.89 -9.38
CA VAL A 269 4.64 -17.41 -8.55
C VAL A 269 5.94 -17.48 -9.34
N GLN A 270 5.90 -17.96 -10.59
CA GLN A 270 7.07 -18.01 -11.48
C GLN A 270 7.61 -16.60 -11.79
N ALA A 271 6.74 -15.58 -11.85
CA ALA A 271 7.20 -14.21 -12.02
C ALA A 271 8.09 -13.74 -10.85
N LEU A 272 7.86 -14.22 -9.62
CA LEU A 272 8.71 -13.87 -8.48
C LEU A 272 10.11 -14.51 -8.59
N GLU A 273 10.18 -15.76 -9.05
CA GLU A 273 11.46 -16.45 -9.31
C GLU A 273 12.25 -15.71 -10.41
N SER A 274 11.60 -15.38 -11.53
CA SER A 274 12.23 -14.63 -12.63
C SER A 274 12.70 -13.22 -12.25
N ASN A 275 12.14 -12.61 -11.20
CA ASN A 275 12.55 -11.29 -10.68
C ASN A 275 13.47 -11.41 -9.43
N GLY A 276 14.01 -12.61 -9.16
CA GLY A 276 14.97 -12.86 -8.09
C GLY A 276 14.41 -12.69 -6.67
N ILE A 277 13.08 -12.67 -6.51
CA ILE A 277 12.43 -12.61 -5.18
C ILE A 277 12.48 -14.00 -4.54
N LEU A 278 12.27 -15.05 -5.35
CA LEU A 278 12.35 -16.44 -4.93
C LEU A 278 13.64 -17.07 -5.45
N GLU A 279 14.33 -17.79 -4.57
CA GLU A 279 15.47 -18.64 -4.94
C GLU A 279 14.97 -20.00 -5.47
N ARG A 280 13.89 -20.52 -4.87
CA ARG A 280 13.35 -21.83 -5.20
C ARG A 280 11.85 -21.90 -4.92
N VAL A 281 11.13 -22.60 -5.79
CA VAL A 281 9.72 -22.94 -5.60
C VAL A 281 9.52 -24.44 -5.76
N GLU A 282 8.85 -25.04 -4.79
CA GLU A 282 8.31 -26.39 -4.89
C GLU A 282 6.78 -26.32 -5.00
N ALA A 283 6.20 -27.12 -5.88
CA ALA A 283 4.76 -27.14 -6.12
C ALA A 283 4.23 -28.57 -5.91
N GLU A 284 3.44 -28.76 -4.88
CA GLU A 284 2.77 -30.02 -4.57
C GLU A 284 1.32 -29.97 -5.09
N GLU A 285 0.96 -30.91 -5.97
CA GLU A 285 -0.39 -30.95 -6.55
C GLU A 285 -1.36 -31.73 -5.66
N HIS A 286 -2.50 -31.10 -5.36
CA HIS A 286 -3.60 -31.78 -4.67
C HIS A 286 -4.58 -32.36 -5.68
N LEU A 287 -4.78 -33.68 -5.62
CA LEU A 287 -5.66 -34.42 -6.53
C LEU A 287 -6.88 -34.97 -5.79
N VAL A 288 -8.05 -34.90 -6.42
CA VAL A 288 -9.24 -35.69 -6.04
C VAL A 288 -9.53 -36.63 -7.22
N GLY A 289 -9.21 -37.91 -7.04
CA GLY A 289 -9.14 -38.86 -8.15
C GLY A 289 -8.03 -38.45 -9.14
N GLN A 290 -8.38 -38.30 -10.43
CA GLN A 290 -7.47 -37.83 -11.47
C GLN A 290 -7.50 -36.31 -11.68
N ARG A 291 -8.37 -35.59 -10.95
CA ARG A 291 -8.58 -34.17 -11.14
C ARG A 291 -7.72 -33.37 -10.17
N LYS A 292 -6.88 -32.50 -10.71
CA LYS A 292 -6.16 -31.48 -9.94
C LYS A 292 -7.13 -30.45 -9.37
N VAL A 293 -7.18 -30.37 -8.04
CA VAL A 293 -8.07 -29.47 -7.30
C VAL A 293 -7.33 -28.26 -6.75
N ASP A 294 -6.06 -28.39 -6.38
CA ASP A 294 -5.25 -27.28 -5.86
C ASP A 294 -3.74 -27.53 -6.04
N ILE A 295 -2.93 -26.54 -5.64
CA ILE A 295 -1.47 -26.62 -5.53
C ILE A 295 -1.05 -25.96 -4.22
N THR A 296 -0.22 -26.63 -3.43
CA THR A 296 0.57 -25.97 -2.38
C THR A 296 1.89 -25.51 -2.98
N PHE A 297 2.19 -24.22 -2.88
CA PHE A 297 3.49 -23.66 -3.22
C PHE A 297 4.32 -23.49 -1.96
N THR A 298 5.48 -24.15 -1.91
CA THR A 298 6.51 -23.92 -0.90
C THR A 298 7.60 -23.06 -1.54
N MET A 299 7.68 -21.81 -1.09
CA MET A 299 8.47 -20.74 -1.69
C MET A 299 9.63 -20.38 -0.75
N LYS A 300 10.86 -20.63 -1.19
CA LYS A 300 12.08 -20.14 -0.53
C LYS A 300 12.45 -18.79 -1.15
N VAL A 301 12.42 -17.73 -0.34
CA VAL A 301 12.85 -16.40 -0.80
C VAL A 301 14.37 -16.33 -0.94
N SER A 302 14.85 -15.41 -1.77
CA SER A 302 16.29 -15.16 -1.93
C SER A 302 16.89 -14.44 -0.71
N ASP A 303 18.20 -14.61 -0.51
CA ASP A 303 18.95 -13.92 0.56
C ASP A 303 18.80 -12.40 0.45
N ALA A 304 18.86 -11.85 -0.77
CA ALA A 304 18.65 -10.42 -1.01
C ALA A 304 17.26 -9.93 -0.53
N PHE A 305 16.19 -10.72 -0.78
CA PHE A 305 14.87 -10.37 -0.28
C PHE A 305 14.76 -10.53 1.25
N MET A 306 15.44 -11.52 1.83
CA MET A 306 15.53 -11.66 3.30
C MET A 306 16.23 -10.48 3.95
N GLU A 307 17.31 -9.98 3.34
CA GLU A 307 18.02 -8.79 3.80
C GLU A 307 17.13 -7.55 3.76
N GLU A 308 16.36 -7.36 2.68
CA GLU A 308 15.37 -6.28 2.55
C GLU A 308 14.34 -6.32 3.70
N VAL A 309 13.73 -7.49 3.94
CA VAL A 309 12.73 -7.67 5.02
C VAL A 309 13.36 -7.40 6.38
N THR A 310 14.58 -7.93 6.59
CA THR A 310 15.33 -7.74 7.84
C THR A 310 15.64 -6.27 8.09
N ALA A 311 16.07 -5.53 7.07
CA ALA A 311 16.32 -4.09 7.17
C ALA A 311 15.03 -3.33 7.52
N SER A 312 13.91 -3.68 6.88
CA SER A 312 12.59 -3.11 7.15
C SER A 312 12.15 -3.30 8.61
N VAL A 313 12.34 -4.51 9.15
CA VAL A 313 12.03 -4.84 10.55
C VAL A 313 12.90 -4.00 11.50
N LYS A 314 14.22 -3.90 11.25
CA LYS A 314 15.13 -3.07 12.05
C LYS A 314 14.73 -1.60 12.03
N GLU A 315 14.39 -1.06 10.87
CA GLU A 315 14.00 0.34 10.73
C GLU A 315 12.68 0.64 11.46
N ARG A 316 11.72 -0.29 11.42
CA ARG A 316 10.48 -0.17 12.22
C ARG A 316 10.77 -0.12 13.71
N ALA A 317 11.68 -0.95 14.22
CA ALA A 317 12.08 -0.89 15.63
C ALA A 317 12.84 0.40 15.98
N ARG A 318 13.74 0.85 15.10
CA ARG A 318 14.43 2.14 15.26
C ARG A 318 13.45 3.30 15.35
N ASN A 319 12.38 3.29 14.55
CA ASN A 319 11.33 4.30 14.62
C ASN A 319 10.62 4.30 15.98
N HIS A 320 10.28 3.13 16.51
CA HIS A 320 9.67 3.01 17.85
C HIS A 320 10.62 3.44 18.96
N GLN A 321 11.90 3.07 18.87
CA GLN A 321 12.92 3.48 19.84
C GLN A 321 13.11 4.99 19.83
N THR A 322 13.30 5.59 18.65
CA THR A 322 13.41 7.04 18.48
C THR A 322 12.18 7.77 19.05
N PHE A 323 10.99 7.22 18.81
CA PHE A 323 9.75 7.76 19.37
C PHE A 323 9.75 7.71 20.91
N HIS A 324 10.07 6.56 21.48
CA HIS A 324 10.14 6.36 22.93
C HIS A 324 11.16 7.31 23.58
N GLU A 325 12.34 7.47 22.99
CA GLU A 325 13.40 8.35 23.50
C GLU A 325 12.99 9.83 23.50
N ILE A 326 12.29 10.30 22.47
CA ILE A 326 11.86 11.71 22.36
C ILE A 326 10.65 11.99 23.26
N THR A 327 9.73 11.05 23.40
CA THR A 327 8.48 11.24 24.15
C THR A 327 8.57 10.88 25.62
N GLY A 328 9.67 10.24 26.05
CA GLY A 328 9.79 9.73 27.41
C GLY A 328 8.92 8.49 27.68
N GLY A 329 8.67 7.68 26.64
CA GLY A 329 7.95 6.41 26.76
C GLY A 329 6.43 6.45 26.54
N GLN A 330 5.93 7.43 25.81
CA GLN A 330 4.52 7.44 25.38
C GLN A 330 4.25 6.33 24.35
N ASP A 331 2.99 5.89 24.26
CA ASP A 331 2.56 4.99 23.19
C ASP A 331 2.19 5.82 21.93
N PRO A 332 2.79 5.55 20.75
CA PRO A 332 2.44 6.25 19.51
C PRO A 332 0.95 6.13 19.14
N LYS A 333 0.23 5.14 19.68
CA LYS A 333 -1.23 4.96 19.50
C LYS A 333 -2.08 5.98 20.26
N GLU A 334 -1.51 6.83 21.12
CA GLU A 334 -2.27 7.86 21.85
C GLU A 334 -2.56 9.11 21.01
N GLY A 335 -1.74 9.41 20.00
CA GLY A 335 -1.93 10.58 19.15
C GLY A 335 -0.66 11.03 18.43
N PHE A 336 -0.82 11.98 17.50
CA PHE A 336 0.35 12.65 16.91
C PHE A 336 1.03 13.56 17.93
N VAL A 337 2.36 13.49 18.00
CA VAL A 337 3.16 14.26 18.96
C VAL A 337 3.85 15.43 18.26
N GLU A 338 3.57 16.65 18.73
CA GLU A 338 4.26 17.85 18.29
C GLU A 338 5.71 17.85 18.76
N ILE A 339 6.63 18.19 17.86
CA ILE A 339 8.04 18.43 18.18
C ILE A 339 8.47 19.81 17.67
N ASP A 340 9.53 20.35 18.26
CA ASP A 340 10.10 21.60 17.77
C ASP A 340 10.86 21.38 16.45
N ARG A 341 11.08 22.48 15.72
CA ARG A 341 11.74 22.45 14.40
C ARG A 341 13.19 21.98 14.46
N THR A 342 13.89 22.22 15.56
CA THR A 342 15.29 21.80 15.72
C THR A 342 15.37 20.29 15.86
N THR A 343 14.49 19.69 16.67
CA THR A 343 14.38 18.24 16.79
C THR A 343 14.02 17.59 15.46
N ALA A 344 13.02 18.13 14.75
CA ALA A 344 12.64 17.63 13.42
C ALA A 344 13.79 17.71 12.40
N PHE A 345 14.56 18.80 12.43
CA PHE A 345 15.73 18.98 11.56
C PHE A 345 16.85 17.97 11.87
N LYS A 346 17.14 17.74 13.16
CA LYS A 346 18.14 16.75 13.59
C LYS A 346 17.76 15.35 13.14
N LEU A 347 16.52 14.92 13.40
CA LEU A 347 16.01 13.62 12.96
C LEU A 347 16.19 13.43 11.46
N ARG A 348 15.88 14.46 10.67
CA ARG A 348 16.06 14.40 9.22
C ARG A 348 17.53 14.25 8.83
N ALA A 349 18.44 14.99 9.48
CA ALA A 349 19.87 14.90 9.20
C ALA A 349 20.45 13.53 9.57
N ASP A 350 20.04 12.95 10.69
CA ASP A 350 20.53 11.67 11.17
C ASP A 350 20.03 10.51 10.29
N ARG A 351 18.78 10.58 9.81
CA ARG A 351 18.24 9.61 8.84
C ARG A 351 18.95 9.65 7.50
N MET A 352 19.40 10.83 7.05
CA MET A 352 20.20 10.94 5.82
C MET A 352 21.61 10.33 5.97
N LYS A 353 22.20 10.38 7.18
CA LYS A 353 23.51 9.79 7.47
C LYS A 353 23.45 8.28 7.72
N SER A 354 22.37 7.79 8.34
CA SER A 354 22.19 6.38 8.70
C SER A 354 21.96 5.45 7.50
N ALA A 355 21.74 6.01 6.30
CA ALA A 355 21.71 5.26 5.04
C ALA A 355 23.06 4.60 4.70
N GLU A 356 24.14 4.96 5.39
CA GLU A 356 25.50 4.45 5.13
C GLU A 356 25.94 3.31 6.06
N VAL A 357 25.19 2.95 7.12
CA VAL A 357 25.61 1.89 8.08
C VAL A 357 24.40 1.19 8.72
N ILE A 358 24.22 -0.12 8.50
CA ILE A 358 23.27 -0.94 9.30
C ILE A 358 23.86 -2.32 9.60
N ASP A 359 24.32 -2.52 10.84
CA ASP A 359 24.52 -3.85 11.44
C ASP A 359 23.96 -3.86 12.88
N LEU A 360 22.90 -4.65 13.11
CA LEU A 360 22.29 -4.93 14.42
C LEU A 360 21.44 -6.23 14.33
N PRO A 361 21.42 -7.12 15.34
CA PRO A 361 20.76 -8.44 15.27
C PRO A 361 19.24 -8.44 15.56
N LEU A 362 18.56 -9.47 15.01
CA LEU A 362 17.11 -9.63 14.74
C LEU A 362 16.18 -10.00 15.93
N GLN A 363 16.65 -10.20 17.16
CA GLN A 363 15.89 -10.99 18.15
C GLN A 363 14.94 -10.22 19.10
N ALA A 364 14.54 -8.97 18.83
CA ALA A 364 13.74 -8.19 19.78
C ALA A 364 12.59 -7.36 19.17
N ILE A 365 11.79 -7.91 18.24
CA ILE A 365 10.71 -7.10 17.59
C ILE A 365 9.44 -7.93 17.27
N ALA A 366 9.22 -9.08 17.93
CA ALA A 366 8.06 -9.94 17.66
C ALA A 366 6.79 -9.63 18.48
N ALA A 367 6.76 -8.58 19.30
CA ALA A 367 5.57 -8.19 20.07
C ALA A 367 5.41 -6.67 20.13
N GLY A 368 4.46 -6.14 19.37
CA GLY A 368 4.04 -4.73 19.35
C GLY A 368 2.92 -4.47 18.36
#